data_AF-A0AAE0MBE6-F1
#
_entry.id   AF-A0AAE0MBE6-F1
#
_cell.length_a   1.000
_cell.length_b   1.000
_cell.length_c   1.000
_cell.angle_alpha   90.00
_cell.angle_beta   90.00
_cell.angle_gamma   90.00
#
_symmetry.space_group_name_H-M   'P 1'
#
loop_
_entity.id
_entity.type
_entity.pdbx_description
1 polymer ?
#
loop_
_entity_poly.entity_id
_entity_poly.type
_entity_poly.pdbx_seq_one_letter_code
_entity_poly.pdbx_strand_id
1 'polypeptide(L)'
;MSYNNQYQSNPYHQAPSQEAGYGYGQQEQHEMQPYGQPYESYGGQQQQPPQQSSSSPYGAAPEQQQQHHANVLSQGEFLGRVKNIRDEIQALKNSVHQIASAHQRALTSSDGSAQRQLEQLSASTQLQNTSIRDQIKQLKADVERTTDGSFGLKKRQFESLNKDYKAEIQNFMQEEQQYKERYREQIARQYRIVNPEATEDEVRQAADADWGNEGIFQTALRSNRSGQASAVLGNVRARHNELQKIEQSIIELAGLFQDLESLIIQQGAVIERAEEQTEQTNVNLDKGNEEVSKGIEHARRRRRLKWWCALVVFLIILAIALGVGLGIYFTNQGKNKTTA
;
A
#
# COMPACT_ATOMS: atom_id res chain seq x y z
N MET A 1 10.85 -49.42 -53.36
CA MET A 1 10.66 -49.43 -51.89
C MET A 1 10.28 -47.99 -51.51
N SER A 2 9.03 -47.55 -51.49
CA SER A 2 7.82 -47.90 -50.70
C SER A 2 7.87 -47.51 -49.21
N TYR A 3 6.77 -46.83 -48.81
CA TYR A 3 6.27 -46.37 -47.50
C TYR A 3 6.71 -44.96 -47.01
N ASN A 4 5.87 -43.90 -47.04
CA ASN A 4 4.62 -43.60 -46.27
C ASN A 4 4.95 -43.31 -44.79
N ASN A 5 4.48 -42.32 -44.03
CA ASN A 5 3.38 -41.33 -44.00
C ASN A 5 3.85 -40.27 -42.94
N GLN A 6 3.36 -39.04 -42.74
CA GLN A 6 2.03 -38.69 -42.27
C GLN A 6 1.92 -37.15 -42.02
N TYR A 7 0.73 -36.65 -42.31
CA TYR A 7 0.13 -35.30 -42.24
C TYR A 7 0.26 -34.51 -40.91
N GLN A 8 0.17 -33.16 -40.95
CA GLN A 8 -1.08 -32.41 -40.65
C GLN A 8 -0.97 -30.86 -40.76
N SER A 9 -1.68 -30.32 -41.77
CA SER A 9 -2.42 -29.05 -41.92
C SER A 9 -1.93 -27.69 -41.37
N ASN A 10 -1.82 -26.71 -42.28
CA ASN A 10 -1.89 -25.27 -42.02
C ASN A 10 -2.90 -24.64 -43.02
N PRO A 11 -4.01 -24.01 -42.58
CA PRO A 11 -4.98 -23.41 -43.50
C PRO A 11 -5.05 -21.90 -43.33
N TYR A 12 -4.54 -21.13 -44.28
CA TYR A 12 -5.16 -19.87 -44.76
C TYR A 12 -4.51 -19.50 -46.09
N HIS A 13 -5.29 -19.64 -47.17
CA HIS A 13 -4.96 -19.21 -48.52
C HIS A 13 -5.98 -18.13 -48.95
N GLN A 14 -5.44 -17.01 -49.44
CA GLN A 14 -5.89 -16.17 -50.57
C GLN A 14 -7.32 -15.57 -50.60
N ALA A 15 -7.40 -14.23 -50.47
CA ALA A 15 -7.60 -13.20 -51.52
C ALA A 15 -8.49 -13.56 -52.76
N PRO A 16 -9.19 -12.61 -53.45
CA PRO A 16 -8.55 -11.48 -54.14
C PRO A 16 -9.42 -10.19 -54.28
N SER A 17 -9.12 -9.38 -55.30
CA SER A 17 -9.00 -7.93 -55.36
C SER A 17 -9.89 -7.21 -56.41
N GLN A 18 -9.85 -5.85 -56.40
CA GLN A 18 -10.25 -4.86 -57.44
C GLN A 18 -11.78 -4.63 -57.59
N GLU A 19 -12.34 -3.44 -57.93
CA GLU A 19 -11.92 -2.32 -58.79
C GLU A 19 -12.83 -1.06 -58.55
N ALA A 20 -12.64 0.00 -59.35
CA ALA A 20 -13.02 1.41 -59.17
C ALA A 20 -14.51 1.83 -59.42
N GLY A 21 -14.88 3.07 -59.04
CA GLY A 21 -15.81 3.91 -59.83
C GLY A 21 -16.98 4.66 -59.14
N TYR A 22 -16.93 5.99 -59.23
CA TYR A 22 -17.87 7.14 -58.98
C TYR A 22 -19.42 7.04 -58.89
N GLY A 23 -20.00 7.89 -57.99
CA GLY A 23 -21.26 8.68 -58.10
C GLY A 23 -22.62 7.98 -57.83
N TYR A 24 -23.69 8.52 -57.22
CA TYR A 24 -24.15 9.85 -56.78
C TYR A 24 -25.27 9.69 -55.70
N GLY A 25 -25.39 10.65 -54.75
CA GLY A 25 -26.66 11.11 -54.15
C GLY A 25 -27.20 10.44 -52.87
N GLN A 26 -27.23 11.15 -51.73
CA GLN A 26 -28.41 11.91 -51.22
C GLN A 26 -28.06 12.55 -49.85
N GLN A 27 -28.51 13.78 -49.63
CA GLN A 27 -28.36 14.56 -48.40
C GLN A 27 -29.48 14.19 -47.41
N GLU A 28 -29.17 14.04 -46.12
CA GLU A 28 -30.11 14.37 -45.05
C GLU A 28 -29.38 15.10 -43.91
N GLN A 29 -29.82 16.34 -43.70
CA GLN A 29 -29.50 17.21 -42.57
C GLN A 29 -30.50 16.94 -41.46
N HIS A 30 -30.08 16.92 -40.20
CA HIS A 30 -30.96 17.10 -39.05
C HIS A 30 -30.34 18.14 -38.12
N GLU A 31 -30.90 19.34 -38.15
CA GLU A 31 -30.74 20.39 -37.14
C GLU A 31 -32.05 20.58 -36.37
N MET A 32 -31.87 21.00 -35.12
CA MET A 32 -32.85 21.24 -34.06
C MET A 32 -33.98 22.21 -34.44
N GLN A 33 -35.11 22.17 -33.70
CA GLN A 33 -35.86 23.36 -33.22
C GLN A 33 -36.98 22.98 -32.19
N PRO A 34 -37.55 23.96 -31.43
CA PRO A 34 -38.09 23.83 -30.07
C PRO A 34 -39.60 24.20 -29.98
N TYR A 35 -40.05 24.90 -28.90
CA TYR A 35 -41.40 25.45 -28.53
C TYR A 35 -42.10 24.67 -27.38
N GLY A 36 -42.84 25.24 -26.41
CA GLY A 36 -43.43 26.58 -26.19
C GLY A 36 -44.83 26.43 -25.55
N GLN A 37 -45.14 27.13 -24.45
CA GLN A 37 -46.44 27.29 -23.74
C GLN A 37 -47.48 28.14 -24.56
N PRO A 38 -48.71 28.57 -24.12
CA PRO A 38 -49.49 28.45 -22.84
C PRO A 38 -51.06 28.25 -22.99
N TYR A 39 -51.84 28.11 -21.87
CA TYR A 39 -53.11 28.86 -21.55
C TYR A 39 -53.78 28.50 -20.18
N GLU A 40 -54.53 29.45 -19.59
CA GLU A 40 -55.22 29.47 -18.25
C GLU A 40 -56.73 29.06 -18.27
N SER A 41 -57.34 28.73 -17.09
CA SER A 41 -58.57 29.37 -16.51
C SER A 41 -59.39 28.55 -15.45
N TYR A 42 -59.61 29.18 -14.27
CA TYR A 42 -60.68 29.17 -13.22
C TYR A 42 -61.34 27.92 -12.55
N GLY A 43 -61.28 27.88 -11.19
CA GLY A 43 -62.47 27.95 -10.29
C GLY A 43 -62.87 26.74 -9.40
N GLY A 44 -62.93 26.91 -8.06
CA GLY A 44 -63.80 26.13 -7.16
C GLY A 44 -63.26 25.74 -5.76
N GLN A 45 -63.75 26.41 -4.71
CA GLN A 45 -63.56 26.05 -3.28
C GLN A 45 -64.48 24.89 -2.85
N GLN A 46 -64.04 24.03 -1.93
CA GLN A 46 -64.91 23.41 -0.92
C GLN A 46 -64.15 22.92 0.32
N GLN A 47 -64.79 23.14 1.47
CA GLN A 47 -64.29 23.03 2.85
C GLN A 47 -64.44 21.61 3.41
N GLN A 48 -63.59 21.23 4.37
CA GLN A 48 -63.85 20.13 5.32
C GLN A 48 -63.69 20.63 6.77
N PRO A 49 -64.50 20.12 7.73
CA PRO A 49 -64.73 20.75 9.05
C PRO A 49 -63.70 20.36 10.13
N PRO A 50 -63.65 21.09 11.27
CA PRO A 50 -62.77 20.79 12.39
C PRO A 50 -63.46 19.91 13.46
N GLN A 51 -62.71 19.02 14.11
CA GLN A 51 -63.13 18.40 15.37
C GLN A 51 -62.15 18.75 16.51
N GLN A 52 -62.62 19.61 17.42
CA GLN A 52 -62.28 19.61 18.85
C GLN A 52 -62.83 18.30 19.47
N SER A 53 -62.35 17.68 20.55
CA SER A 53 -61.53 18.05 21.71
C SER A 53 -61.36 16.78 22.56
N SER A 54 -60.25 16.64 23.30
CA SER A 54 -60.31 16.23 24.72
C SER A 54 -58.92 16.20 25.35
N SER A 55 -58.71 17.11 26.29
CA SER A 55 -57.61 17.14 27.26
C SER A 55 -57.72 15.97 28.26
N SER A 56 -56.59 15.34 28.58
CA SER A 56 -56.35 14.83 29.94
C SER A 56 -54.85 14.88 30.26
N PRO A 57 -54.42 15.43 31.41
CA PRO A 57 -53.02 15.73 31.68
C PRO A 57 -52.48 14.88 32.84
N TYR A 58 -51.71 13.82 32.61
CA TYR A 58 -50.88 13.23 33.67
C TYR A 58 -49.66 12.48 33.12
N GLY A 59 -48.47 12.99 33.45
CA GLY A 59 -47.29 12.18 33.76
C GLY A 59 -46.48 11.60 32.60
N ALA A 60 -45.87 12.43 31.75
CA ALA A 60 -44.68 12.01 31.03
C ALA A 60 -43.46 12.22 31.94
N ALA A 61 -42.81 11.11 32.33
CA ALA A 61 -41.44 11.15 32.82
C ALA A 61 -40.56 11.86 31.78
N PRO A 62 -39.52 12.62 32.18
CA PRO A 62 -38.64 13.22 31.20
C PRO A 62 -38.01 12.10 30.37
N GLU A 63 -38.44 11.99 29.12
CA GLU A 63 -37.70 11.26 28.10
C GLU A 63 -36.29 11.82 28.13
N GLN A 64 -35.35 11.02 28.63
CA GLN A 64 -33.94 11.27 28.42
C GLN A 64 -33.78 11.33 26.91
N GLN A 65 -33.60 12.55 26.39
CA GLN A 65 -33.23 12.78 25.02
C GLN A 65 -31.90 12.05 24.79
N GLN A 66 -31.99 10.81 24.32
CA GLN A 66 -30.89 10.17 23.61
C GLN A 66 -30.72 10.97 22.33
N GLN A 67 -29.91 12.02 22.43
CA GLN A 67 -29.40 12.74 21.28
C GLN A 67 -28.81 11.69 20.35
N HIS A 68 -29.39 11.55 19.18
CA HIS A 68 -28.93 10.63 18.16
C HIS A 68 -27.50 11.03 17.74
N HIS A 69 -26.48 10.38 18.31
CA HIS A 69 -25.08 10.40 17.85
C HIS A 69 -24.93 9.67 16.50
N ALA A 70 -25.78 9.97 15.52
CA ALA A 70 -25.90 9.18 14.28
C ALA A 70 -24.67 9.26 13.34
N ASN A 71 -23.54 9.82 13.77
CA ASN A 71 -22.36 10.02 12.93
C ASN A 71 -21.00 9.95 13.66
N VAL A 72 -20.96 9.48 14.90
CA VAL A 72 -19.71 9.28 15.66
C VAL A 72 -19.53 7.79 15.91
N LEU A 73 -18.37 7.26 15.54
CA LEU A 73 -18.02 5.86 15.73
C LEU A 73 -18.03 5.51 17.22
N SER A 74 -18.46 4.31 17.57
CA SER A 74 -18.20 3.80 18.91
C SER A 74 -16.69 3.67 19.16
N GLN A 75 -16.27 3.66 20.42
CA GLN A 75 -14.87 3.46 20.77
C GLN A 75 -14.28 2.18 20.15
N GLY A 76 -15.03 1.08 20.14
CA GLY A 76 -14.58 -0.19 19.55
C GLY A 76 -14.38 -0.10 18.04
N GLU A 77 -15.33 0.50 17.33
CA GLU A 77 -15.23 0.70 15.87
C GLU A 77 -14.07 1.62 15.50
N PHE A 78 -13.89 2.72 16.26
CA PHE A 78 -12.78 3.64 16.07
C PHE A 78 -11.43 2.92 16.23
N LEU A 79 -11.24 2.17 17.32
CA LEU A 79 -10.01 1.41 17.56
C LEU A 79 -9.79 0.33 16.51
N GLY A 80 -10.86 -0.32 16.02
CA GLY A 80 -10.80 -1.26 14.91
C GLY A 80 -10.27 -0.61 13.63
N ARG A 81 -10.78 0.58 13.28
CA ARG A 81 -10.27 1.35 12.13
C ARG A 81 -8.82 1.78 12.30
N VAL A 82 -8.45 2.29 13.48
CA VAL A 82 -7.06 2.63 13.79
C VAL A 82 -6.14 1.42 13.61
N LYS A 83 -6.54 0.23 14.10
CA LYS A 83 -5.76 -1.00 13.92
C LYS A 83 -5.59 -1.33 12.44
N ASN A 84 -6.67 -1.30 11.65
CA ASN A 84 -6.61 -1.60 10.22
C ASN A 84 -5.65 -0.64 9.50
N ILE A 85 -5.71 0.66 9.80
CA ILE A 85 -4.79 1.64 9.21
C ILE A 85 -3.35 1.37 9.63
N ARG A 86 -3.09 0.97 10.89
CA ARG A 86 -1.73 0.56 11.29
C ARG A 86 -1.23 -0.64 10.49
N ASP A 87 -2.09 -1.63 10.25
CA ASP A 87 -1.77 -2.79 9.43
C ASP A 87 -1.46 -2.37 7.97
N GLU A 88 -2.22 -1.42 7.41
CA GLU A 88 -1.95 -0.82 6.09
C GLU A 88 -0.62 -0.05 6.05
N ILE A 89 -0.28 0.71 7.10
CA ILE A 89 1.02 1.41 7.21
C ILE A 89 2.18 0.39 7.27
N GLN A 90 2.02 -0.74 7.97
CA GLN A 90 3.02 -1.81 7.95
C GLN A 90 3.15 -2.45 6.55
N ALA A 91 2.04 -2.60 5.83
CA ALA A 91 2.07 -3.08 4.45
C ALA A 91 2.79 -2.08 3.53
N LEU A 92 2.53 -0.78 3.68
CA LEU A 92 3.21 0.29 2.96
C LEU A 92 4.73 0.23 3.17
N LYS A 93 5.20 0.03 4.40
CA LYS A 93 6.63 -0.13 4.69
C LYS A 93 7.27 -1.27 3.89
N ASN A 94 6.55 -2.37 3.73
CA ASN A 94 7.02 -3.48 2.90
C ASN A 94 7.03 -3.11 1.41
N SER A 95 6.03 -2.35 0.93
CA SER A 95 5.99 -1.83 -0.44
C SER A 95 7.19 -0.93 -0.74
N VAL A 96 7.56 -0.04 0.20
CA VAL A 96 8.72 0.84 0.10
C VAL A 96 10.02 0.04 -0.07
N HIS A 97 10.23 -0.99 0.77
CA HIS A 97 11.39 -1.89 0.61
C HIS A 97 11.39 -2.66 -0.72
N GLN A 98 10.22 -3.01 -1.26
CA GLN A 98 10.12 -3.64 -2.58
C GLN A 98 10.45 -2.65 -3.70
N ILE A 99 10.01 -1.39 -3.59
CA ILE A 99 10.36 -0.30 -4.51
C ILE A 99 11.87 -0.08 -4.51
N ALA A 100 12.52 0.01 -3.35
CA ALA A 100 13.98 0.11 -3.26
C ALA A 100 14.69 -1.06 -3.98
N SER A 101 14.23 -2.29 -3.73
CA SER A 101 14.75 -3.48 -4.40
C SER A 101 14.52 -3.46 -5.91
N ALA A 102 13.40 -2.89 -6.36
CA ALA A 102 13.08 -2.71 -7.77
C ALA A 102 13.96 -1.63 -8.42
N HIS A 103 14.18 -0.49 -7.77
CA HIS A 103 15.13 0.52 -8.25
C HIS A 103 16.55 -0.04 -8.36
N GLN A 104 17.02 -0.78 -7.36
CA GLN A 104 18.36 -1.38 -7.40
C GLN A 104 18.50 -2.32 -8.60
N ARG A 105 17.49 -3.16 -8.86
CA ARG A 105 17.48 -4.03 -10.04
C ARG A 105 17.42 -3.20 -11.32
N ALA A 106 16.51 -2.23 -11.40
CA ALA A 106 16.36 -1.37 -12.55
C ALA A 106 17.67 -0.64 -12.90
N LEU A 107 18.46 -0.20 -11.92
CA LEU A 107 19.78 0.42 -12.15
C LEU A 107 20.83 -0.54 -12.74
N THR A 108 20.79 -1.82 -12.34
CA THR A 108 21.78 -2.84 -12.74
C THR A 108 21.41 -3.59 -14.01
N SER A 109 20.12 -3.75 -14.30
CA SER A 109 19.64 -4.48 -15.47
C SER A 109 19.22 -3.51 -16.59
N SER A 110 19.40 -3.96 -17.83
CA SER A 110 18.80 -3.36 -19.03
C SER A 110 17.48 -4.04 -19.42
N ASP A 111 16.96 -4.90 -18.54
CA ASP A 111 15.73 -5.65 -18.78
C ASP A 111 14.50 -4.80 -18.43
N GLY A 112 13.62 -4.61 -19.41
CA GLY A 112 12.35 -3.90 -19.23
C GLY A 112 11.38 -4.56 -18.24
N SER A 113 11.61 -5.81 -17.83
CA SER A 113 10.79 -6.47 -16.80
C SER A 113 10.93 -5.80 -15.43
N ALA A 114 12.15 -5.42 -15.03
CA ALA A 114 12.41 -4.73 -13.77
C ALA A 114 11.75 -3.35 -13.75
N GLN A 115 11.76 -2.68 -14.90
CA GLN A 115 11.16 -1.37 -15.10
C GLN A 115 9.64 -1.40 -14.95
N ARG A 116 8.98 -2.36 -15.60
CA ARG A 116 7.53 -2.57 -15.45
C ARG A 116 7.15 -2.92 -14.01
N GLN A 117 7.95 -3.73 -13.33
CA GLN A 117 7.69 -4.08 -11.94
C GLN A 117 7.80 -2.84 -11.03
N LEU A 118 8.79 -1.98 -11.24
CA LEU A 118 8.93 -0.72 -10.52
C LEU A 118 7.69 0.17 -10.72
N GLU A 119 7.27 0.39 -11.97
CA GLU A 119 6.07 1.19 -12.26
C GLU A 119 4.80 0.67 -11.59
N GLN A 120 4.60 -0.66 -11.61
CA GLN A 120 3.46 -1.30 -10.95
C GLN A 120 3.49 -1.11 -9.43
N LEU A 121 4.67 -1.27 -8.81
CA LEU A 121 4.85 -1.08 -7.36
C LEU A 121 4.64 0.39 -6.97
N SER A 122 5.20 1.33 -7.73
CA SER A 122 5.01 2.76 -7.48
C SER A 122 3.53 3.16 -7.59
N ALA A 123 2.85 2.72 -8.66
CA ALA A 123 1.43 3.00 -8.85
C ALA A 123 0.54 2.42 -7.74
N SER A 124 0.77 1.15 -7.35
CA SER A 124 0.00 0.52 -6.28
C SER A 124 0.26 1.18 -4.92
N THR A 125 1.51 1.54 -4.64
CA THR A 125 1.91 2.24 -3.41
C THR A 125 1.26 3.63 -3.33
N GLN A 126 1.12 4.32 -4.46
CA GLN A 126 0.47 5.63 -4.48
C GLN A 126 -1.04 5.55 -4.18
N LEU A 127 -1.70 4.48 -4.63
CA LEU A 127 -3.08 4.20 -4.24
C LEU A 127 -3.19 3.87 -2.74
N GLN A 128 -2.25 3.09 -2.19
CA GLN A 128 -2.19 2.82 -0.75
C GLN A 128 -2.05 4.11 0.06
N ASN A 129 -1.14 5.01 -0.34
CA ASN A 129 -0.95 6.30 0.31
C ASN A 129 -2.21 7.15 0.32
N THR A 130 -2.87 7.25 -0.83
CA THR A 130 -4.14 7.99 -0.98
C THR A 130 -5.22 7.42 -0.05
N SER A 131 -5.37 6.09 -0.03
CA SER A 131 -6.31 5.39 0.87
C SER A 131 -6.03 5.68 2.35
N ILE A 132 -4.79 5.47 2.80
CA ILE A 132 -4.40 5.66 4.20
C ILE A 132 -4.65 7.11 4.62
N ARG A 133 -4.25 8.09 3.79
CA ARG A 133 -4.49 9.51 4.04
C ARG A 133 -5.98 9.79 4.23
N ASP A 134 -6.83 9.31 3.34
CA ASP A 134 -8.27 9.59 3.38
C ASP A 134 -8.93 8.94 4.60
N GLN A 135 -8.51 7.73 4.98
CA GLN A 135 -8.95 7.08 6.22
C GLN A 135 -8.52 7.86 7.47
N ILE A 136 -7.28 8.37 7.52
CA ILE A 136 -6.81 9.21 8.63
C ILE A 136 -7.60 10.52 8.70
N LYS A 137 -7.90 11.17 7.56
CA LYS A 137 -8.76 12.36 7.51
C LYS A 137 -10.18 12.05 8.04
N GLN A 138 -10.74 10.87 7.75
CA GLN A 138 -12.02 10.45 8.31
C GLN A 138 -11.96 10.25 9.83
N LEU A 139 -10.89 9.64 10.34
CA LEU A 139 -10.69 9.49 11.79
C LEU A 139 -10.55 10.84 12.48
N LYS A 140 -9.82 11.79 11.88
CA LYS A 140 -9.76 13.17 12.37
C LYS A 140 -11.16 13.75 12.54
N ALA A 141 -11.98 13.65 11.50
CA ALA A 141 -13.34 14.20 11.53
C ALA A 141 -14.23 13.50 12.55
N ASP A 142 -14.04 12.20 12.81
CA ASP A 142 -14.72 11.48 13.88
C ASP A 142 -14.31 11.97 15.28
N VAL A 143 -13.01 12.17 15.50
CA VAL A 143 -12.47 12.73 16.75
C VAL A 143 -13.08 14.12 17.02
N GLU A 144 -13.12 14.99 16.01
CA GLU A 144 -13.66 16.36 16.15
C GLU A 144 -15.16 16.39 16.46
N ARG A 145 -15.92 15.38 16.03
CA ARG A 145 -17.35 15.24 16.37
C ARG A 145 -17.59 14.53 17.70
N THR A 146 -16.57 13.92 18.29
CA THR A 146 -16.72 13.16 19.54
C THR A 146 -16.83 14.12 20.72
N THR A 147 -17.99 14.12 21.38
CA THR A 147 -18.30 14.95 22.55
C THR A 147 -18.49 14.14 23.84
N ASP A 148 -18.25 12.83 23.80
CA ASP A 148 -18.35 11.96 24.97
C ASP A 148 -16.99 11.73 25.64
N GLY A 149 -16.98 10.92 26.71
CA GLY A 149 -15.75 10.58 27.44
C GLY A 149 -14.69 9.84 26.61
N SER A 150 -15.01 9.37 25.40
CA SER A 150 -14.05 8.69 24.52
C SER A 150 -13.16 9.66 23.74
N PHE A 151 -13.47 10.96 23.70
CA PHE A 151 -12.72 11.98 22.96
C PHE A 151 -11.21 11.93 23.22
N GLY A 152 -10.80 11.91 24.49
CA GLY A 152 -9.38 11.92 24.86
C GLY A 152 -8.63 10.69 24.39
N LEU A 153 -9.25 9.51 24.46
CA LEU A 153 -8.67 8.27 23.94
C LEU A 153 -8.55 8.34 22.41
N LYS A 154 -9.65 8.67 21.71
CA LYS A 154 -9.67 8.74 20.25
C LYS A 154 -8.64 9.73 19.72
N LYS A 155 -8.55 10.92 20.35
CA LYS A 155 -7.55 11.94 20.02
C LYS A 155 -6.12 11.40 20.14
N ARG A 156 -5.74 10.80 21.27
CA ARG A 156 -4.38 10.23 21.45
C ARG A 156 -4.07 9.14 20.44
N GLN A 157 -5.03 8.26 20.16
CA GLN A 157 -4.86 7.18 19.19
C GLN A 157 -4.69 7.72 17.76
N PHE A 158 -5.48 8.73 17.39
CA PHE A 158 -5.36 9.44 16.13
C PHE A 158 -4.00 10.14 16.00
N GLU A 159 -3.57 10.90 17.02
CA GLU A 159 -2.29 11.64 17.00
C GLU A 159 -1.10 10.69 16.88
N SER A 160 -1.12 9.57 17.61
CA SER A 160 -0.11 8.52 17.47
C SER A 160 -0.10 7.93 16.07
N LEU A 161 -1.27 7.59 15.51
CA LEU A 161 -1.39 7.03 14.17
C LEU A 161 -0.87 8.01 13.10
N ASN A 162 -1.26 9.28 13.19
CA ASN A 162 -0.81 10.33 12.27
C ASN A 162 0.71 10.51 12.34
N LYS A 163 1.29 10.47 13.55
CA LYS A 163 2.73 10.52 13.76
C LYS A 163 3.46 9.33 13.11
N ASP A 164 2.95 8.12 13.32
CA ASP A 164 3.54 6.90 12.74
C ASP A 164 3.51 6.96 11.20
N TYR A 165 2.38 7.40 10.63
CA TYR A 165 2.25 7.52 9.18
C TYR A 165 3.17 8.60 8.60
N LYS A 166 3.25 9.78 9.24
CA LYS A 166 4.21 10.83 8.86
C LYS A 166 5.65 10.32 8.83
N ALA A 167 6.05 9.54 9.84
CA ALA A 167 7.38 8.96 9.90
C ALA A 167 7.64 8.01 8.73
N GLU A 168 6.64 7.19 8.35
CA GLU A 168 6.76 6.30 7.20
C GLU A 168 6.87 7.06 5.87
N ILE A 169 6.06 8.11 5.66
CA ILE A 169 6.17 8.97 4.47
C ILE A 169 7.54 9.65 4.40
N GLN A 170 8.06 10.12 5.53
CA GLN A 170 9.39 10.72 5.60
C GLN A 170 10.49 9.70 5.26
N ASN A 171 10.39 8.46 5.71
CA ASN A 171 11.32 7.39 5.34
C ASN A 171 11.26 7.12 3.84
N PHE A 172 10.05 7.03 3.27
CA PHE A 172 9.89 6.80 1.84
C PHE A 172 10.50 7.94 1.00
N MET A 173 10.27 9.20 1.38
CA MET A 173 10.93 10.34 0.74
C MET A 173 12.46 10.27 0.77
N GLN A 174 13.03 9.80 1.89
CA GLN A 174 14.48 9.61 2.00
C GLN A 174 14.98 8.50 1.08
N GLU A 175 14.26 7.39 0.96
CA GLU A 175 14.62 6.32 0.03
C GLU A 175 14.56 6.81 -1.43
N GLU A 176 13.50 7.50 -1.82
CA GLU A 176 13.37 8.11 -3.16
C GLU A 176 14.50 9.11 -3.44
N GLN A 177 14.85 9.97 -2.47
CA GLN A 177 15.96 10.92 -2.61
C GLN A 177 17.30 10.20 -2.79
N GLN A 178 17.55 9.09 -2.09
CA GLN A 178 18.77 8.30 -2.28
C GLN A 178 18.83 7.70 -3.70
N TYR A 179 17.71 7.19 -4.22
CA TYR A 179 17.69 6.66 -5.58
C TYR A 179 17.81 7.77 -6.62
N LYS A 180 17.20 8.94 -6.40
CA LYS A 180 17.39 10.14 -7.23
C LYS A 180 18.88 10.41 -7.48
N GLU A 181 19.68 10.43 -6.42
CA GLU A 181 21.13 10.63 -6.52
C GLU A 181 21.82 9.50 -7.29
N ARG A 182 21.47 8.23 -7.03
CA ARG A 182 22.04 7.09 -7.77
C ARG A 182 21.73 7.11 -9.26
N TYR A 183 20.54 7.53 -9.66
CA TYR A 183 20.17 7.68 -11.08
C TYR A 183 20.98 8.81 -11.73
N ARG A 184 21.12 9.96 -11.07
CA ARG A 184 21.97 11.08 -11.54
C ARG A 184 23.42 10.65 -11.74
N GLU A 185 23.98 9.91 -10.78
CA GLU A 185 25.33 9.38 -10.92
C GLU A 185 25.46 8.39 -12.08
N GLN A 186 24.45 7.53 -12.32
CA GLN A 186 24.49 6.62 -13.46
C GLN A 186 24.44 7.37 -14.79
N ILE A 187 23.63 8.42 -14.88
CA ILE A 187 23.59 9.29 -16.07
C ILE A 187 24.97 9.91 -16.29
N ALA A 188 25.58 10.49 -15.25
CA ALA A 188 26.92 11.05 -15.31
C ALA A 188 27.97 10.03 -15.79
N ARG A 189 27.95 8.80 -15.24
CA ARG A 189 28.86 7.72 -15.65
C ARG A 189 28.68 7.33 -17.11
N GLN A 190 27.43 7.14 -17.55
CA GLN A 190 27.14 6.79 -18.94
C GLN A 190 27.49 7.91 -19.92
N TYR A 191 27.28 9.16 -19.53
CA TYR A 191 27.68 10.31 -20.32
C TYR A 191 29.20 10.36 -20.54
N ARG A 192 30.01 10.11 -19.49
CA ARG A 192 31.48 10.01 -19.61
C ARG A 192 31.96 8.90 -20.55
N ILE A 193 31.23 7.79 -20.65
CA ILE A 193 31.58 6.71 -21.59
C ILE A 193 31.49 7.21 -23.04
N VAL A 194 30.53 8.08 -23.34
CA VAL A 194 30.35 8.66 -24.69
C VAL A 194 31.26 9.87 -24.90
N ASN A 195 31.51 10.65 -23.85
CA ASN A 195 32.32 11.87 -23.89
C ASN A 195 33.45 11.78 -22.85
N PRO A 196 34.53 11.03 -23.13
CA PRO A 196 35.62 10.81 -22.17
C PRO A 196 36.40 12.09 -21.82
N GLU A 197 36.43 13.06 -22.72
CA GLU A 197 37.10 14.36 -22.54
C GLU A 197 36.19 15.41 -21.86
N ALA A 198 34.97 15.05 -21.46
CA ALA A 198 34.04 15.98 -20.82
C ALA A 198 34.56 16.43 -19.45
N THR A 199 34.48 17.74 -19.20
CA THR A 199 34.79 18.32 -17.90
C THR A 199 33.77 17.92 -16.84
N GLU A 200 34.14 18.00 -15.56
CA GLU A 200 33.22 17.70 -14.46
C GLU A 200 31.95 18.56 -14.48
N ASP A 201 32.07 19.82 -14.89
CA ASP A 201 30.92 20.72 -15.02
C ASP A 201 29.98 20.30 -16.17
N GLU A 202 30.53 19.86 -17.31
CA GLU A 202 29.73 19.32 -18.42
C GLU A 202 29.02 18.02 -18.03
N VAL A 203 29.71 17.13 -17.28
CA VAL A 203 29.10 15.89 -16.79
C VAL A 203 27.98 16.18 -15.79
N ARG A 204 28.15 17.18 -14.92
CA ARG A 204 27.10 17.61 -13.99
C ARG A 204 25.91 18.20 -14.72
N GLN A 205 26.15 19.08 -15.68
CA GLN A 205 25.09 19.63 -16.54
C GLN A 205 24.36 18.53 -17.30
N ALA A 206 25.08 17.52 -17.81
CA ALA A 206 24.49 16.34 -18.42
C ALA A 206 23.62 15.55 -17.42
N ALA A 207 24.03 15.37 -16.17
CA ALA A 207 23.20 14.71 -15.16
C ALA A 207 21.93 15.48 -14.79
N ASP A 208 21.92 16.79 -15.02
CA ASP A 208 20.79 17.71 -14.81
C ASP A 208 19.95 17.97 -16.07
N ALA A 209 20.44 17.58 -17.24
CA ALA A 209 19.82 17.89 -18.52
C ALA A 209 18.52 17.13 -18.71
N ASP A 210 17.56 17.74 -19.42
CA ASP A 210 16.34 17.06 -19.83
C ASP A 210 16.60 16.11 -21.02
N TRP A 211 17.07 14.90 -20.76
CA TRP A 211 17.28 13.90 -21.81
C TRP A 211 16.00 13.39 -22.48
N GLY A 212 14.83 13.75 -21.94
CA GLY A 212 13.54 13.56 -22.58
C GLY A 212 13.39 14.45 -23.84
N ASN A 213 14.07 15.60 -23.86
CA ASN A 213 14.10 16.53 -24.98
C ASN A 213 14.88 15.96 -26.16
N GLU A 214 14.16 15.71 -27.26
CA GLU A 214 14.73 15.16 -28.50
C GLU A 214 15.86 16.04 -29.05
N GLY A 215 15.79 17.37 -28.89
CA GLY A 215 16.85 18.28 -29.33
C GLY A 215 18.18 18.08 -28.59
N ILE A 216 18.13 17.85 -27.27
CA ILE A 216 19.32 17.58 -26.44
C ILE A 216 19.92 16.22 -26.82
N PHE A 217 19.07 15.20 -26.95
CA PHE A 217 19.48 13.86 -27.35
C PHE A 217 20.16 13.84 -28.73
N GLN A 218 19.55 14.48 -29.72
CA GLN A 218 20.10 14.54 -31.09
C GLN A 218 21.40 15.36 -31.15
N THR A 219 21.54 16.38 -30.31
CA THR A 219 22.78 17.17 -30.22
C THR A 219 23.92 16.32 -29.67
N ALA A 220 23.66 15.56 -28.59
CA ALA A 220 24.63 14.63 -28.01
C ALA A 220 25.00 13.49 -28.98
N LEU A 221 24.06 13.05 -29.83
CA LEU A 221 24.33 12.03 -30.84
C LEU A 221 25.14 12.56 -32.02
N ARG A 222 24.98 13.85 -32.36
CA ARG A 222 25.76 14.49 -33.43
C ARG A 222 27.22 14.67 -33.06
N SER A 223 27.54 14.92 -31.79
CA SER A 223 28.92 15.02 -31.32
C SER A 223 29.64 13.66 -31.30
N ASN A 224 28.91 12.56 -31.14
CA ASN A 224 29.48 11.20 -31.21
C ASN A 224 28.54 10.22 -31.93
N ARG A 225 28.76 10.05 -33.24
CA ARG A 225 27.90 9.24 -34.14
C ARG A 225 28.18 7.73 -34.12
N SER A 226 28.96 7.23 -33.16
CA SER A 226 29.23 5.79 -33.09
C SER A 226 27.97 5.00 -32.69
N GLY A 227 27.81 3.78 -33.19
CA GLY A 227 26.68 2.91 -32.79
C GLY A 227 26.67 2.60 -31.28
N GLN A 228 27.86 2.59 -30.67
CA GLN A 228 28.03 2.48 -29.22
C GLN A 228 27.49 3.73 -28.48
N ALA A 229 27.75 4.93 -28.99
CA ALA A 229 27.22 6.17 -28.42
C ALA A 229 25.68 6.20 -28.44
N SER A 230 25.04 5.78 -29.54
CA SER A 230 23.57 5.70 -29.62
C SER A 230 22.97 4.83 -28.52
N ALA A 231 23.55 3.66 -28.27
CA ALA A 231 23.05 2.73 -27.25
C ALA A 231 23.24 3.28 -25.83
N VAL A 232 24.39 3.91 -25.54
CA VAL A 232 24.66 4.50 -24.23
C VAL A 232 23.78 5.72 -23.97
N LEU A 233 23.61 6.61 -24.95
CA LEU A 233 22.70 7.75 -24.82
C LEU A 233 21.24 7.30 -24.69
N GLY A 234 20.84 6.21 -25.33
CA GLY A 234 19.51 5.60 -25.13
C GLY A 234 19.30 5.15 -23.68
N ASN A 235 20.32 4.56 -23.06
CA ASN A 235 20.28 4.22 -21.63
C ASN A 235 20.22 5.47 -20.74
N VAL A 236 20.96 6.53 -21.08
CA VAL A 236 20.90 7.81 -20.38
C VAL A 236 19.47 8.35 -20.39
N ARG A 237 18.82 8.37 -21.55
CA ARG A 237 17.42 8.79 -21.68
C ARG A 237 16.47 7.93 -20.85
N ALA A 238 16.66 6.62 -20.85
CA ALA A 238 15.86 5.73 -20.00
C ALA A 238 16.05 6.05 -18.51
N ARG A 239 17.28 6.26 -18.05
CA ARG A 239 17.57 6.65 -16.65
C ARG A 239 17.00 8.02 -16.29
N HIS A 240 17.00 8.95 -17.23
CA HIS A 240 16.39 10.26 -17.03
C HIS A 240 14.87 10.18 -16.84
N ASN A 241 14.18 9.36 -17.65
CA ASN A 241 12.75 9.15 -17.46
C ASN A 241 12.44 8.56 -16.07
N GLU A 242 13.30 7.69 -15.55
CA GLU A 242 13.17 7.18 -14.18
C GLU A 242 13.46 8.22 -13.12
N LEU A 243 14.46 9.07 -13.35
CA LEU A 243 14.75 10.21 -12.47
C LEU A 243 13.54 11.14 -12.35
N GLN A 244 12.87 11.44 -13.46
CA GLN A 244 11.65 12.27 -13.47
C GLN A 244 10.50 11.63 -12.67
N LYS A 245 10.32 10.30 -12.76
CA LYS A 245 9.31 9.58 -11.96
C LYS A 245 9.61 9.66 -10.46
N ILE A 246 10.88 9.54 -10.06
CA ILE A 246 11.31 9.71 -8.67
C ILE A 246 11.04 11.13 -8.19
N GLU A 247 11.36 12.15 -9.01
CA GLU A 247 11.09 13.54 -8.66
C GLU A 247 9.59 13.80 -8.47
N GLN A 248 8.75 13.24 -9.34
CA GLN A 248 7.30 13.29 -9.19
C GLN A 248 6.83 12.59 -7.89
N SER A 249 7.36 11.40 -7.59
CA SER A 249 7.09 10.66 -6.34
C SER A 249 7.42 11.51 -5.11
N ILE A 250 8.59 12.16 -5.09
CA ILE A 250 9.00 13.04 -3.98
C ILE A 250 8.05 14.23 -3.81
N ILE A 251 7.60 14.85 -4.91
CA ILE A 251 6.64 15.97 -4.86
C ILE A 251 5.30 15.49 -4.27
N GLU A 252 4.81 14.34 -4.71
CA GLU A 252 3.56 13.76 -4.22
C GLU A 252 3.63 13.40 -2.74
N LEU A 253 4.73 12.77 -2.32
CA LEU A 253 4.98 12.44 -0.91
C LEU A 253 5.12 13.70 -0.04
N ALA A 254 5.77 14.75 -0.55
CA ALA A 254 5.88 16.03 0.16
C ALA A 254 4.51 16.71 0.33
N GLY A 255 3.67 16.70 -0.71
CA GLY A 255 2.29 17.20 -0.62
C GLY A 255 1.46 16.41 0.39
N LEU A 256 1.58 15.08 0.37
CA LEU A 256 0.97 14.21 1.37
C LEU A 256 1.47 14.50 2.79
N PHE A 257 2.77 14.72 2.98
CA PHE A 257 3.34 15.03 4.29
C PHE A 257 2.79 16.37 4.84
N GLN A 258 2.68 17.39 3.99
CA GLN A 258 2.06 18.68 4.35
C GLN A 258 0.58 18.52 4.72
N ASP A 259 -0.15 17.71 3.96
CA ASP A 259 -1.53 17.34 4.27
C ASP A 259 -1.64 16.76 5.69
N LEU A 260 -0.75 15.84 6.06
CA LEU A 260 -0.72 15.21 7.39
C LEU A 260 -0.32 16.19 8.50
N GLU A 261 0.53 17.17 8.21
CA GLU A 261 0.91 18.24 9.15
C GLU A 261 -0.25 19.15 9.50
N SER A 262 -1.15 19.38 8.55
CA SER A 262 -2.35 20.17 8.79
C SER A 262 -3.37 19.47 9.70
N LEU A 263 -3.21 18.17 9.96
CA LEU A 263 -4.15 17.37 10.74
C LEU A 263 -3.95 17.52 12.25
N ILE A 264 -4.19 18.73 12.75
CA ILE A 264 -4.16 19.04 14.18
C ILE A 264 -5.59 19.07 14.71
N ILE A 265 -5.85 18.32 15.78
CA ILE A 265 -7.12 18.39 16.53
C ILE A 265 -7.05 19.57 17.49
N GLN A 266 -7.80 20.63 17.21
CA GLN A 266 -7.92 21.78 18.12
C GLN A 266 -8.53 21.33 19.46
N GLN A 267 -8.12 21.95 20.57
CA GLN A 267 -8.76 21.71 21.87
C GLN A 267 -10.19 22.25 21.81
N GLY A 268 -11.18 21.35 21.72
CA GLY A 268 -12.57 21.69 22.00
C GLY A 268 -12.75 21.97 23.50
N ALA A 269 -13.77 22.76 23.85
CA ALA A 269 -14.08 23.15 25.23
C ALA A 269 -14.01 21.95 26.17
N VAL A 270 -13.23 22.11 27.24
CA VAL A 270 -12.90 21.11 28.27
C VAL A 270 -14.17 20.36 28.68
N ILE A 271 -14.35 19.12 28.23
CA ILE A 271 -15.29 18.21 28.87
C ILE A 271 -14.57 17.68 30.10
N GLU A 272 -14.66 18.49 31.15
CA GLU A 272 -14.04 18.33 32.47
C GLU A 272 -14.67 17.17 33.25
N ARG A 273 -14.78 15.97 32.65
CA ARG A 273 -15.32 14.75 33.30
C ARG A 273 -14.74 13.43 32.73
N ALA A 274 -13.48 13.41 32.29
CA ALA A 274 -12.90 12.18 31.70
C ALA A 274 -11.48 11.81 32.21
N GLU A 275 -10.95 12.50 33.21
CA GLU A 275 -9.61 12.20 33.72
C GLU A 275 -9.58 10.98 34.64
N GLU A 276 -10.69 10.66 35.33
CA GLU A 276 -10.71 9.59 36.34
C GLU A 276 -10.95 8.17 35.75
N GLN A 277 -11.57 8.04 34.57
CA GLN A 277 -11.84 6.74 33.92
C GLN A 277 -10.80 6.34 32.85
N THR A 278 -9.91 7.26 32.48
CA THR A 278 -8.94 7.06 31.39
C THR A 278 -7.67 6.33 31.82
N GLU A 279 -7.27 6.45 33.10
CA GLU A 279 -6.08 5.77 33.62
C GLU A 279 -6.25 4.24 33.58
N GLN A 280 -7.47 3.73 33.78
CA GLN A 280 -7.73 2.29 33.76
C GLN A 280 -7.82 1.69 32.34
N THR A 281 -8.10 2.50 31.30
CA THR A 281 -8.27 2.00 29.93
C THR A 281 -6.95 1.91 29.15
N ASN A 282 -6.01 2.84 29.36
CA ASN A 282 -4.67 2.73 28.76
C ASN A 282 -3.92 1.47 29.27
N VAL A 283 -4.11 1.13 30.55
CA VAL A 283 -3.57 -0.10 31.15
C VAL A 283 -4.09 -1.37 30.46
N ASN A 284 -5.30 -1.35 29.89
CA ASN A 284 -5.89 -2.52 29.23
C ASN A 284 -5.46 -2.68 27.75
N LEU A 285 -5.18 -1.59 27.04
CA LEU A 285 -4.65 -1.65 25.66
C LEU A 285 -3.19 -2.08 25.62
N ASP A 286 -2.36 -1.57 26.55
CA ASP A 286 -0.97 -1.99 26.67
C ASP A 286 -0.86 -3.46 27.10
N LYS A 287 -1.73 -3.91 28.03
CA LYS A 287 -1.84 -5.33 28.39
C LYS A 287 -2.33 -6.20 27.23
N GLY A 288 -3.24 -5.72 26.39
CA GLY A 288 -3.68 -6.47 25.21
C GLY A 288 -2.56 -6.73 24.20
N ASN A 289 -1.68 -5.74 23.97
CA ASN A 289 -0.50 -5.92 23.13
C ASN A 289 0.55 -6.83 23.79
N GLU A 290 0.71 -6.73 25.11
CA GLU A 290 1.58 -7.61 25.88
C GLU A 290 1.07 -9.07 25.92
N GLU A 291 -0.24 -9.29 25.97
CA GLU A 291 -0.86 -10.62 25.96
C GLU A 291 -0.77 -11.30 24.57
N VAL A 292 -0.83 -10.53 23.48
CA VAL A 292 -0.53 -11.07 22.14
C VAL A 292 0.95 -11.46 22.02
N SER A 293 1.86 -10.63 22.54
CA SER A 293 3.30 -10.94 22.61
C SER A 293 3.58 -12.19 23.48
N LYS A 294 2.99 -12.27 24.67
CA LYS A 294 3.02 -13.45 25.55
C LYS A 294 2.40 -14.67 24.87
N GLY A 295 1.33 -14.52 24.11
CA GLY A 295 0.71 -15.60 23.33
C GLY A 295 1.66 -16.20 22.29
N ILE A 296 2.42 -15.36 21.59
CA ILE A 296 3.45 -15.78 20.64
C ILE A 296 4.64 -16.43 21.38
N GLU A 297 5.05 -15.90 22.53
CA GLU A 297 6.13 -16.45 23.35
C GLU A 297 5.76 -17.80 23.97
N HIS A 298 4.55 -17.95 24.52
CA HIS A 298 4.02 -19.20 25.05
C HIS A 298 3.86 -20.26 23.95
N ALA A 299 3.46 -19.87 22.73
CA ALA A 299 3.44 -20.77 21.58
C ALA A 299 4.84 -21.27 21.21
N ARG A 300 5.87 -20.40 21.24
CA ARG A 300 7.27 -20.79 21.03
C ARG A 300 7.81 -21.66 22.17
N ARG A 301 7.50 -21.35 23.42
CA ARG A 301 7.95 -22.12 24.61
C ARG A 301 7.33 -23.52 24.66
N ARG A 302 6.05 -23.67 24.31
CA ARG A 302 5.40 -24.99 24.16
C ARG A 302 6.08 -25.87 23.11
N ARG A 303 6.54 -25.29 21.99
CA ARG A 303 7.32 -26.04 20.98
C ARG A 303 8.67 -26.50 21.53
N ARG A 304 9.37 -25.67 22.31
CA ARG A 304 10.66 -26.05 22.94
C ARG A 304 10.51 -27.14 24.01
N LEU A 305 9.45 -27.10 24.81
CA LEU A 305 9.19 -28.11 25.86
C LEU A 305 8.84 -29.49 25.27
N LYS A 306 8.17 -29.54 24.11
CA LYS A 306 7.93 -30.81 23.38
C LYS A 306 9.24 -31.50 22.99
N TRP A 307 10.23 -30.74 22.54
CA TRP A 307 11.56 -31.27 22.21
C TRP A 307 12.34 -31.74 23.44
N TRP A 308 12.26 -31.01 24.56
CA TRP A 308 12.89 -31.43 25.81
C TRP A 308 12.26 -32.70 26.40
N CYS A 309 10.94 -32.82 26.36
CA CYS A 309 10.26 -34.04 26.81
C CYS A 309 10.63 -35.25 25.94
N ALA A 310 10.68 -35.07 24.61
CA ALA A 310 11.14 -36.11 23.69
C ALA A 310 12.59 -36.55 23.97
N LEU A 311 13.49 -35.61 24.30
CA LEU A 311 14.87 -35.90 24.65
C LEU A 311 14.97 -36.70 25.96
N VAL A 312 14.20 -36.35 26.99
CA VAL A 312 14.20 -37.09 28.27
C VAL A 312 13.69 -38.52 28.09
N VAL A 313 12.62 -38.72 27.32
CA VAL A 313 12.10 -40.06 27.02
C VAL A 313 13.14 -40.90 26.27
N PHE A 314 13.84 -40.30 25.30
CA PHE A 314 14.93 -40.97 24.58
C PHE A 314 16.06 -41.44 25.51
N LEU A 315 16.49 -40.60 26.46
CA LEU A 315 17.53 -40.97 27.43
C LEU A 315 17.12 -42.12 28.35
N ILE A 316 15.86 -42.16 28.79
CA ILE A 316 15.34 -43.26 29.63
C ILE A 316 15.36 -44.58 28.85
N ILE A 317 14.93 -44.57 27.58
CA ILE A 317 14.98 -45.76 26.72
C ILE A 317 16.43 -46.24 26.56
N LEU A 318 17.38 -45.32 26.39
CA LEU A 318 18.79 -45.63 26.24
C LEU A 318 19.38 -46.25 27.53
N ALA A 319 19.00 -45.73 28.70
CA ALA A 319 19.42 -46.28 29.99
C ALA A 319 18.88 -47.71 30.22
N ILE A 320 17.61 -47.96 29.85
CA ILE A 320 17.01 -49.31 29.92
C ILE A 320 17.73 -50.25 28.96
N ALA A 321 17.99 -49.83 27.73
CA ALA A 321 18.72 -50.62 26.74
C ALA A 321 20.13 -50.99 27.20
N LEU A 322 20.86 -50.05 27.83
CA LEU A 322 22.16 -50.31 28.42
C LEU A 322 22.07 -51.25 29.63
N GLY A 323 21.08 -51.08 30.50
CA GLY A 323 20.87 -51.96 31.66
C GLY A 323 20.57 -53.40 31.26
N VAL A 324 19.68 -53.60 30.28
CA VAL A 324 19.36 -54.92 29.72
C VAL A 324 20.57 -55.50 28.97
N GLY A 325 21.27 -54.69 28.18
CA GLY A 325 22.48 -55.11 27.47
C GLY A 325 23.59 -55.57 28.41
N LEU A 326 23.84 -54.84 29.50
CA LEU A 326 24.80 -55.21 30.54
C LEU A 326 24.34 -56.44 31.33
N GLY A 327 23.06 -56.56 31.64
CA GLY A 327 22.49 -57.74 32.30
C GLY A 327 22.66 -59.01 31.48
N ILE A 328 22.43 -58.94 30.17
CA ILE A 328 22.67 -60.06 29.23
C ILE A 328 24.18 -60.34 29.12
N TYR A 329 25.04 -59.32 29.06
CA TYR A 329 26.49 -59.47 29.00
C TYR A 329 27.06 -60.19 30.24
N PHE A 330 26.67 -59.78 31.45
CA PHE A 330 27.13 -60.41 32.70
C PHE A 330 26.56 -61.82 32.89
N THR A 331 25.30 -62.06 32.48
CA THR A 331 24.70 -63.40 32.51
C THR A 331 25.43 -64.34 31.53
N ASN A 332 25.91 -63.85 30.39
CA ASN A 332 26.68 -64.65 29.44
C ASN A 332 28.11 -64.95 29.91
N GLN A 333 28.73 -64.05 30.71
CA GLN A 333 30.02 -64.33 31.35
C GLN A 333 29.93 -65.35 32.50
N GLY A 334 28.79 -65.41 33.20
CA GLY A 334 28.55 -66.41 34.24
C GLY A 334 28.45 -67.85 33.70
N LYS A 335 27.98 -68.04 32.47
CA LYS A 335 27.90 -69.37 31.84
C LYS A 335 29.26 -69.94 31.41
N ASN A 336 30.26 -69.08 31.17
CA ASN A 336 31.59 -69.52 30.71
C ASN A 336 32.51 -69.96 31.86
N LYS A 337 32.08 -69.86 33.13
CA LYS A 337 32.91 -70.22 34.31
C LYS A 337 32.44 -71.44 35.09
N THR A 338 31.40 -72.16 34.63
CA THR A 338 30.84 -73.33 35.34
C THR A 338 31.00 -74.66 34.59
N THR A 339 31.95 -74.75 33.66
CA THR A 339 32.41 -76.05 33.13
C THR A 339 33.93 -76.16 33.27
N ALA A 340 34.36 -76.41 34.49
CA ALA A 340 35.61 -77.10 34.81
C ALA A 340 35.39 -77.92 36.07
#